data_AF-A0A5S9ISB4-F1
#
_entry.id   AF-A0A5S9ISB4-F1
#
_cell.length_a   1.000
_cell.length_b   1.000
_cell.length_c   1.000
_cell.angle_alpha   90.00
_cell.angle_beta   90.00
_cell.angle_gamma   90.00
#
_symmetry.space_group_name_H-M   'P 1'
#
loop_
_entity.id
_entity.type
_entity.pdbx_description
1 polymer ?
#
loop_
_entity_poly.entity_id
_entity_poly.type
_entity_poly.pdbx_seq_one_letter_code
_entity_poly.pdbx_strand_id
1 'polypeptide(L)'
;MRLFKIFGEMTDLGDEGTIYFGVPQYRYPSQKAVVLKFAVAMMMVYVVIYTIQRFHLHQSVVSSSVIAGYFFVAYFVHPIPDRCGIRWFSLLIDIPFCVSDDHHRFLLFLEILLSPGLFMMSSVIDFSRLFITPGFITK
;
A
#
# COMPACT_ATOMS: atom_id res chain seq x y z
N MET A 1 -30.84 21.74 -10.09
CA MET A 1 -30.58 20.35 -10.50
C MET A 1 -29.20 19.79 -10.12
N ARG A 2 -28.21 20.60 -9.71
CA ARG A 2 -26.91 20.09 -9.19
C ARG A 2 -26.98 19.58 -7.74
N LEU A 3 -27.72 20.26 -6.86
CA LEU A 3 -27.88 19.85 -5.46
C LEU A 3 -28.64 18.51 -5.31
N PHE A 4 -29.64 18.26 -6.16
CA PHE A 4 -30.38 17.00 -6.17
C PHE A 4 -29.53 15.82 -6.66
N LYS A 5 -28.49 16.06 -7.48
CA LYS A 5 -27.54 15.02 -7.91
C LYS A 5 -26.58 14.65 -6.78
N ILE A 6 -26.12 15.62 -6.00
CA ILE A 6 -25.29 15.38 -4.80
C ILE A 6 -26.09 14.64 -3.73
N PHE A 7 -27.35 15.04 -3.48
CA PHE A 7 -28.23 14.32 -2.56
C PHE A 7 -28.60 12.91 -3.05
N GLY A 8 -28.74 12.72 -4.37
CA GLY A 8 -28.97 11.41 -4.97
C GLY A 8 -27.75 10.48 -4.92
N GLU A 9 -26.53 11.01 -5.13
CA GLU A 9 -25.26 10.28 -5.01
C GLU A 9 -24.94 9.88 -3.55
N MET A 10 -25.44 10.60 -2.53
CA MET A 10 -25.35 10.16 -1.13
C MET A 10 -26.23 8.94 -0.82
N THR A 11 -27.29 8.72 -1.60
CA THR A 11 -28.22 7.59 -1.43
C THR A 11 -27.91 6.38 -2.30
N ASP A 12 -27.10 6.54 -3.35
CA ASP A 12 -26.67 5.47 -4.26
C ASP A 12 -25.15 5.52 -4.41
N LEU A 13 -24.49 5.23 -3.30
CA LEU A 13 -23.06 5.03 -3.23
C LEU A 13 -22.75 3.66 -3.85
N GLY A 14 -22.71 3.62 -5.18
CA GLY A 14 -22.28 2.41 -5.91
C GLY A 14 -20.90 1.96 -5.42
N ASP A 15 -20.73 0.65 -5.25
CA ASP A 15 -19.55 -0.12 -4.80
C ASP A 15 -18.33 0.75 -4.48
N GLU A 16 -18.39 1.49 -3.37
CA GLU A 16 -17.31 2.35 -2.94
C GLU A 16 -16.14 1.47 -2.56
N GLY A 17 -14.99 1.63 -3.24
CA GLY A 17 -13.77 0.89 -2.91
C GLY A 17 -13.57 0.75 -1.40
N THR A 18 -13.19 -0.43 -0.94
CA THR A 18 -13.21 -0.78 0.48
C THR A 18 -11.80 -0.81 1.05
N ILE A 19 -11.65 -0.40 2.32
CA ILE A 19 -10.40 -0.56 3.05
C ILE A 19 -10.50 -1.86 3.83
N TYR A 20 -9.64 -2.82 3.49
CA TYR A 20 -9.50 -4.05 4.24
C TYR A 20 -8.40 -3.90 5.28
N PHE A 21 -8.73 -4.25 6.52
CA PHE A 21 -7.76 -4.35 7.60
C PHE A 21 -7.43 -5.82 7.83
N GLY A 22 -6.16 -6.18 7.71
CA GLY A 22 -5.76 -7.57 7.92
C GLY A 22 -4.33 -7.88 7.55
N VAL A 23 -3.96 -9.14 7.72
CA VAL A 23 -2.69 -9.68 7.24
C VAL A 23 -2.87 -10.06 5.77
N PRO A 24 -1.96 -9.66 4.86
CA PRO A 24 -2.04 -10.06 3.47
C PRO A 24 -2.10 -11.58 3.34
N GLN A 25 -3.00 -12.10 2.50
CA GLN A 25 -2.99 -13.52 2.16
C GLN A 25 -1.87 -13.79 1.16
N TYR A 26 -0.87 -14.56 1.60
CA TYR A 26 0.32 -14.86 0.79
C TYR A 26 0.12 -16.13 -0.04
N ARG A 27 0.37 -16.03 -1.35
CA ARG A 27 0.67 -17.21 -2.18
C ARG A 27 2.12 -17.61 -1.96
N TYR A 28 2.39 -18.88 -1.69
CA TYR A 28 3.74 -19.41 -1.45
C TYR A 28 4.63 -19.20 -2.69
N PRO A 29 5.58 -18.25 -2.66
CA PRO A 29 6.49 -18.05 -3.78
C PRO A 29 7.58 -19.13 -3.75
N SER A 30 8.20 -19.40 -4.90
CA SER A 30 9.39 -20.26 -4.92
C SER A 30 10.50 -19.66 -4.02
N GLN A 31 11.33 -20.51 -3.40
CA GLN A 31 12.42 -20.04 -2.51
C GLN A 31 13.29 -18.96 -3.17
N LYS A 32 13.61 -19.15 -4.46
CA LYS A 32 14.38 -18.18 -5.25
C LYS A 32 13.67 -16.84 -5.37
N ALA A 33 12.35 -16.84 -5.59
CA ALA A 33 11.55 -15.62 -5.66
C ALA A 33 11.52 -14.90 -4.31
N VAL A 34 11.42 -15.63 -3.19
CA VAL A 34 11.47 -15.03 -1.84
C VAL A 34 12.82 -14.35 -1.59
N VAL A 35 13.94 -15.02 -1.92
CA VAL A 35 15.29 -14.44 -1.75
C VAL A 35 15.48 -13.21 -2.62
N LEU A 36 15.05 -13.24 -3.89
CA LEU A 36 15.14 -12.10 -4.79
C LEU A 36 14.29 -10.93 -4.28
N LYS A 37 13.04 -11.20 -3.88
CA LYS A 37 12.12 -10.20 -3.31
C LYS A 37 12.71 -9.55 -2.07
N PHE A 38 13.33 -10.34 -1.19
CA PHE A 38 14.04 -9.86 -0.02
C PHE A 38 15.25 -8.98 -0.37
N ALA A 39 16.06 -9.38 -1.36
CA ALA A 39 17.19 -8.56 -1.82
C ALA A 39 16.75 -7.19 -2.35
N VAL A 40 15.66 -7.15 -3.14
CA VAL A 40 15.06 -5.90 -3.63
C VAL A 40 14.56 -5.04 -2.46
N ALA A 41 13.85 -5.65 -1.49
CA ALA A 41 13.38 -4.93 -0.31
C ALA A 41 14.54 -4.32 0.50
N MET A 42 15.63 -5.07 0.71
CA MET A 42 16.83 -4.56 1.40
C MET A 42 17.49 -3.41 0.65
N MET A 43 17.53 -3.47 -0.69
CA MET A 43 18.03 -2.35 -1.51
C MET A 43 17.16 -1.10 -1.32
N MET A 44 15.84 -1.23 -1.29
CA MET A 44 14.94 -0.10 -1.04
C MET A 44 15.13 0.49 0.36
N VAL A 45 15.23 -0.36 1.40
CA VAL A 45 15.51 0.08 2.78
C VAL A 45 16.83 0.84 2.84
N TYR A 46 17.88 0.34 2.18
CA TYR A 46 19.17 1.03 2.10
C TYR A 46 19.04 2.42 1.47
N VAL A 47 18.32 2.56 0.36
CA VAL A 47 18.09 3.86 -0.29
C VAL A 47 17.37 4.83 0.64
N VAL A 48 16.36 4.36 1.38
CA VAL A 48 15.62 5.19 2.35
C VAL A 48 16.55 5.66 3.48
N ILE A 49 17.32 4.75 4.09
CA ILE A 49 18.25 5.09 5.17
C ILE A 49 19.33 6.05 4.67
N TYR A 50 19.93 5.77 3.51
CA TYR A 50 20.94 6.62 2.89
C TYR A 50 20.41 8.04 2.64
N THR A 51 19.18 8.15 2.14
CA THR A 51 18.52 9.44 1.91
C THR A 51 18.32 10.21 3.21
N ILE A 52 17.79 9.56 4.26
CA ILE A 52 17.59 10.17 5.59
C ILE A 52 18.90 10.72 6.15
N GLN A 53 19.98 9.92 6.08
CA GLN A 53 21.31 10.33 6.53
C GLN A 53 21.85 11.50 5.71
N ARG A 54 21.73 11.44 4.38
CA ARG A 54 22.24 12.48 3.48
C ARG A 54 21.57 13.83 3.71
N PHE A 55 20.26 13.85 3.93
CA PHE A 55 19.49 15.07 4.17
C PHE A 55 19.50 15.56 5.62
N HIS A 56 20.33 14.97 6.49
CA HIS A 56 20.46 15.36 7.90
C HIS A 56 19.10 15.42 8.62
N LEU A 57 18.17 14.52 8.27
CA LEU A 57 16.88 14.37 8.95
C LEU A 57 17.05 13.67 10.33
N HIS A 58 18.14 14.02 11.01
CA HIS A 58 18.78 13.35 12.13
C HIS A 58 18.06 13.58 13.48
N GLN A 59 16.76 13.92 13.45
CA GLN A 59 15.89 13.82 14.63
C GLN A 59 15.59 12.34 14.88
N SER A 60 16.59 11.65 15.46
CA SER A 60 16.80 10.20 15.40
C SER A 60 15.69 9.32 15.98
N VAL A 61 14.82 9.89 16.82
CA VAL A 61 13.69 9.16 17.41
C VAL A 61 12.42 9.39 16.62
N VAL A 62 12.07 10.64 16.33
CA VAL A 62 10.83 10.99 15.62
C VAL A 62 10.81 10.40 14.22
N SER A 63 11.89 10.55 13.45
CA SER A 63 11.98 10.00 12.09
C SER A 63 11.83 8.47 12.10
N SER A 64 12.47 7.79 13.05
CA SER A 64 12.41 6.33 13.19
C SER A 64 11.00 5.86 13.59
N SER A 65 10.34 6.57 14.51
CA SER A 65 8.96 6.28 14.92
C SER A 65 7.96 6.48 13.79
N VAL A 66 8.12 7.53 12.97
CA VAL A 66 7.26 7.78 11.80
C VAL A 66 7.43 6.67 10.76
N ILE A 67 8.67 6.25 10.48
CA ILE A 67 8.93 5.16 9.53
C ILE A 67 8.38 3.84 10.04
N ALA A 68 8.55 3.53 11.34
CA ALA A 68 7.98 2.34 11.94
C ALA A 68 6.45 2.35 11.89
N GLY A 69 5.84 3.49 12.20
CA GLY A 69 4.39 3.70 12.07
C GLY A 69 3.91 3.52 10.63
N TYR A 70 4.65 4.04 9.65
CA TYR A 70 4.37 3.85 8.24
C TYR A 70 4.39 2.38 7.84
N PHE A 71 5.42 1.60 8.23
CA PHE A 71 5.45 0.17 7.94
C PHE A 71 4.31 -0.60 8.61
N PHE A 72 3.96 -0.23 9.85
CA PHE A 72 2.84 -0.83 10.56
C PHE A 72 1.52 -0.58 9.82
N VAL A 73 1.24 0.67 9.46
CA VAL A 73 0.02 1.02 8.70
C VAL A 73 0.02 0.34 7.33
N ALA A 74 1.13 0.39 6.60
CA ALA A 74 1.23 -0.24 5.28
C ALA A 74 1.05 -1.76 5.30
N TYR A 75 1.40 -2.40 6.42
CA TYR A 75 1.22 -3.84 6.57
C TYR A 75 -0.24 -4.24 6.83
N PHE A 76 -0.98 -3.42 7.59
CA PHE A 76 -2.34 -3.77 8.02
C PHE A 76 -3.45 -3.12 7.19
N VAL A 77 -3.15 -2.02 6.50
CA VAL A 77 -4.15 -1.24 5.74
C VAL A 77 -4.01 -1.55 4.25
N HIS A 78 -5.06 -2.14 3.69
CA HIS A 78 -5.13 -2.50 2.27
C HIS A 78 -6.31 -1.78 1.61
N PRO A 79 -6.08 -0.59 1.03
CA PRO A 79 -7.09 0.06 0.21
C PRO A 79 -7.32 -0.75 -1.07
N ILE A 80 -8.57 -1.08 -1.36
CA ILE A 80 -8.98 -1.73 -2.60
C ILE A 80 -9.85 -0.74 -3.37
N PRO A 81 -9.26 0.08 -4.27
CA PRO A 81 -10.05 0.94 -5.13
C PRO A 81 -10.82 0.09 -6.14
N ASP A 82 -12.12 0.36 -6.36
CA ASP A 82 -12.81 -0.22 -7.50
C ASP A 82 -12.22 0.35 -8.80
N ARG A 83 -11.70 -0.54 -9.65
CA ARG A 83 -11.05 -0.20 -10.92
C ARG A 83 -12.02 -0.24 -12.10
N CYS A 84 -13.27 -0.67 -11.90
CA CYS A 84 -14.24 -0.82 -12.99
C CYS A 84 -14.77 0.54 -13.53
N GLY A 85 -14.72 1.61 -12.72
CA GLY A 85 -15.19 2.95 -13.11
C GLY A 85 -14.10 3.99 -13.38
N ILE A 86 -12.85 3.74 -12.98
CA ILE A 86 -11.77 4.72 -13.09
C ILE A 86 -11.24 4.72 -14.53
N ARG A 87 -11.69 5.69 -15.32
CA ARG A 87 -10.97 6.06 -16.55
C ARG A 87 -9.55 6.48 -16.12
N TRP A 88 -8.52 5.73 -16.50
CA TRP A 88 -7.11 6.06 -16.21
C TRP A 88 -6.72 7.50 -16.60
N PHE A 89 -7.43 8.11 -17.55
CA PHE A 89 -7.29 9.51 -17.95
C PHE A 89 -7.89 10.55 -16.96
N SER A 90 -8.73 10.11 -16.02
CA SER A 90 -9.34 10.97 -14.97
C SER A 90 -8.31 11.39 -13.92
N LEU A 91 -7.22 10.62 -13.72
CA LEU A 91 -6.14 10.97 -12.79
C LEU A 91 -5.44 12.30 -13.16
N LEU A 92 -5.55 12.74 -14.42
CA LEU A 92 -4.93 13.96 -14.96
C LEU A 92 -5.93 15.10 -15.21
N ILE A 93 -7.24 14.82 -15.15
CA ILE A 93 -8.29 15.79 -15.46
C ILE A 93 -9.26 15.82 -14.28
N ASP A 94 -9.20 16.89 -13.48
CA ASP A 94 -10.14 17.11 -12.39
C ASP A 94 -11.55 17.37 -12.95
N ILE A 95 -12.48 16.48 -12.60
CA ILE A 95 -13.91 16.76 -12.70
C ILE A 95 -14.38 17.01 -11.25
N PRO A 96 -14.46 18.29 -10.82
CA PRO A 96 -14.48 18.65 -9.39
C PRO A 96 -15.83 18.45 -8.68
N PHE A 97 -16.73 17.58 -9.18
CA PHE A 97 -18.11 17.48 -8.68
C PHE A 97 -18.67 16.05 -8.58
N CYS A 98 -17.83 15.01 -8.52
CA CYS A 98 -18.25 13.64 -8.22
C CYS A 98 -17.55 13.14 -6.95
N VAL A 99 -18.28 13.11 -5.83
CA VAL A 99 -17.75 12.68 -4.50
C VAL A 99 -17.22 11.24 -4.55
N SER A 100 -17.85 10.38 -5.36
CA SER A 100 -17.39 9.02 -5.58
C SER A 100 -16.05 8.94 -6.33
N ASP A 101 -15.74 9.88 -7.24
CA ASP A 101 -14.44 9.91 -7.95
C ASP A 101 -13.31 10.33 -7.01
N ASP A 102 -13.57 11.28 -6.09
CA ASP A 102 -12.59 11.72 -5.08
C ASP A 102 -12.24 10.60 -4.09
N HIS A 103 -13.23 9.81 -3.64
CA HIS A 103 -12.99 8.68 -2.74
C HIS A 103 -12.12 7.60 -3.40
N HIS A 104 -12.40 7.25 -4.67
CA HIS A 104 -11.61 6.29 -5.43
C HIS A 104 -10.17 6.77 -5.69
N ARG A 105 -10.00 8.05 -6.03
CA ARG A 105 -8.68 8.67 -6.20
C ARG A 105 -7.89 8.66 -4.89
N PHE A 106 -8.55 8.93 -3.76
CA PHE A 106 -7.92 8.86 -2.44
C PHE A 106 -7.49 7.44 -2.07
N LEU A 107 -8.32 6.43 -2.32
CA LEU A 107 -7.96 5.03 -2.09
C LEU A 107 -6.80 4.58 -2.99
N LEU A 108 -6.78 4.99 -4.26
CA LEU A 108 -5.70 4.71 -5.18
C LEU A 108 -4.40 5.40 -4.74
N PHE A 109 -4.49 6.65 -4.26
CA PHE A 109 -3.36 7.36 -3.66
C PHE A 109 -2.82 6.62 -2.44
N LEU A 110 -3.69 6.16 -1.54
CA LEU A 110 -3.30 5.34 -0.39
C LEU A 110 -2.67 4.01 -0.82
N GLU A 111 -3.20 3.35 -1.85
CA GLU A 111 -2.63 2.10 -2.39
C GLU A 111 -1.19 2.33 -2.85
N ILE A 112 -0.97 3.37 -3.67
CA ILE A 112 0.36 3.74 -4.17
C ILE A 112 1.28 4.10 -3.00
N LEU A 113 0.81 4.93 -2.07
CA LEU A 113 1.60 5.41 -0.93
C LEU A 113 2.02 4.28 0.01
N LEU A 114 1.15 3.31 0.29
CA LEU A 114 1.41 2.20 1.20
C LEU A 114 2.11 1.01 0.51
N SER A 115 2.01 0.90 -0.82
CA SER A 115 2.58 -0.22 -1.58
C SER A 115 4.07 -0.50 -1.34
N PRO A 116 4.99 0.49 -1.26
CA PRO A 116 6.39 0.17 -1.00
C PRO A 116 6.61 -0.33 0.43
N GLY A 117 5.84 0.16 1.40
CA GLY A 117 5.90 -0.31 2.79
C GLY A 117 5.43 -1.75 2.92
N LEU A 118 4.30 -2.06 2.28
CA LEU A 118 3.74 -3.41 2.21
C LEU A 118 4.70 -4.39 1.52
N PHE A 119 5.33 -3.96 0.42
CA PHE A 119 6.31 -4.77 -0.28
C PHE A 119 7.51 -5.11 0.62
N MET A 120 8.08 -4.13 1.32
CA MET A 120 9.21 -4.38 2.22
C MET A 120 8.83 -5.31 3.37
N MET A 121 7.72 -5.03 4.07
CA MET A 121 7.30 -5.83 5.22
C MET A 121 6.94 -7.26 4.82
N SER A 122 6.22 -7.44 3.70
CA SER A 122 5.94 -8.78 3.19
C SER A 122 7.20 -9.55 2.82
N SER A 123 8.20 -8.89 2.25
CA SER A 123 9.47 -9.54 1.88
C SER A 123 10.24 -10.04 3.10
N VAL A 124 10.29 -9.25 4.17
CA VAL A 124 10.93 -9.62 5.44
C VAL A 124 10.21 -10.82 6.07
N ILE A 125 8.87 -10.79 6.08
CA ILE A 125 8.07 -11.88 6.64
C ILE A 125 8.22 -13.17 5.81
N ASP A 126 8.11 -13.08 4.49
CA ASP A 126 8.29 -14.23 3.59
C ASP A 126 9.68 -14.86 3.78
N PHE A 127 10.72 -14.03 3.88
CA PHE A 127 12.08 -14.50 4.13
C PHE A 127 12.22 -15.13 5.52
N SER A 128 11.66 -14.53 6.57
CA SER A 128 11.71 -15.09 7.94
C SER A 128 11.03 -16.46 8.04
N ARG A 129 9.94 -16.68 7.29
CA ARG A 129 9.24 -17.96 7.22
C ARG A 129 10.09 -19.07 6.61
N LEU A 130 11.03 -18.76 5.71
CA LEU A 130 11.97 -19.75 5.17
C LEU A 130 12.84 -20.38 6.27
N PHE A 131 13.22 -19.61 7.28
CA PHE A 131 14.10 -20.08 8.38
C PHE A 131 13.31 -20.76 9.49
N ILE A 132 12.10 -20.29 9.77
CA ILE A 132 11.25 -20.83 10.84
C ILE A 132 10.61 -22.16 10.43
N THR A 133 10.25 -22.30 9.15
CA THR A 133 9.59 -23.50 8.63
C THR A 133 10.37 -24.10 7.44
N PRO A 134 11.54 -24.71 7.68
CA PRO A 134 12.39 -25.24 6.61
C PRO A 134 11.77 -26.42 5.81
N GLY A 135 10.61 -26.93 6.23
CA GLY A 135 9.95 -28.11 5.62
C GLY A 135 8.76 -27.83 4.68
N PHE A 136 8.39 -26.57 4.41
CA PHE A 136 7.12 -26.26 3.72
C PHE A 136 7.23 -26.10 2.18
N ILE A 137 8.39 -26.42 1.58
CA ILE A 137 8.66 -26.12 0.15
C ILE A 137 9.05 -27.37 -0.66
N THR A 138 8.91 -28.57 -0.08
CA THR A 138 9.11 -29.86 -0.78
C THR A 138 7.80 -30.57 -1.16
N LYS A 139 6.70 -29.83 -1.32
CA LYS A 139 5.49 -30.36 -1.99
C LYS A 139 5.03 -29.45 -3.10
#